data_AF-A0A0R1YMZ8-F1
#
_entry.id   AF-A0A0R1YMZ8-F1
#
_cell.length_a   1.000
_cell.length_b   1.000
_cell.length_c   1.000
_cell.angle_alpha   90.00
_cell.angle_beta   90.00
_cell.angle_gamma   90.00
#
_symmetry.space_group_name_H-M   'P 1'
#
loop_
_entity.id
_entity.type
_entity.pdbx_description
1 polymer ?
#
loop_
_entity_poly.entity_id
_entity_poly.type
_entity_poly.pdbx_seq_one_letter_code
_entity_poly.pdbx_strand_id
1 'polypeptide(L)'
;MLLFKSSHFTIKIKEDGNLVKKKRVLLLLGGTLALFLSLAGTVYASNDSISFKFTVSPWQQNGKAAGGRYRQTTHPENPWKVKLNSSSEGSGTITRFWLEDASANNVSTSVDATQGLGPYYTNALTTASQKTVWLTGENNNYNGVTYSVAGVWDEETWN
;
A
#
# COMPACT_ATOMS: atom_id res chain seq x y z
N MET A 1 -70.35 32.80 61.17
CA MET A 1 -69.31 31.86 60.73
C MET A 1 -69.71 31.39 59.33
N LEU A 2 -69.08 31.92 58.29
CA LEU A 2 -69.43 31.64 56.89
C LEU A 2 -68.21 31.06 56.18
N LEU A 3 -68.34 29.81 55.73
CA LEU A 3 -67.37 29.11 54.89
C LEU A 3 -67.32 29.75 53.50
N PHE A 4 -66.11 29.97 52.97
CA PHE A 4 -65.87 30.10 51.54
C PHE A 4 -64.85 29.06 51.09
N LYS A 5 -65.25 28.20 50.14
CA LYS A 5 -64.44 27.13 49.55
C LYS A 5 -63.83 27.66 48.25
N SER A 6 -62.50 27.59 48.14
CA SER A 6 -61.70 28.04 46.99
C SER A 6 -61.65 26.96 45.89
N SER A 7 -61.93 27.34 44.64
CA SER A 7 -61.76 26.51 43.45
C SER A 7 -60.47 26.90 42.71
N HIS A 8 -59.54 25.94 42.61
CA HIS A 8 -58.27 26.06 41.89
C HIS A 8 -58.49 26.00 40.37
N PHE A 9 -57.83 26.89 39.63
CA PHE A 9 -57.79 26.88 38.16
C PHE A 9 -56.35 26.62 37.70
N THR A 10 -56.13 25.58 36.88
CA THR A 10 -54.80 25.23 36.32
C THR A 10 -54.82 25.42 34.82
N ILE A 11 -53.95 26.28 34.29
CA ILE A 11 -53.75 26.50 32.86
C ILE A 11 -52.72 25.51 32.33
N LYS A 12 -53.07 24.72 31.30
CA LYS A 12 -52.09 23.93 30.52
C LYS A 12 -51.84 24.62 29.19
N ILE A 13 -50.58 24.99 28.94
CA ILE A 13 -50.14 25.53 27.64
C ILE A 13 -49.93 24.35 26.68
N LYS A 14 -50.53 24.44 25.49
CA LYS A 14 -50.42 23.46 24.40
C LYS A 14 -49.29 23.91 23.49
N GLU A 15 -48.25 23.10 23.32
CA GLU A 15 -47.20 23.39 22.35
C GLU A 15 -47.69 23.16 20.91
N ASP A 16 -47.57 24.19 20.07
CA ASP A 16 -47.98 24.14 18.67
C ASP A 16 -47.06 23.25 17.82
N GLY A 17 -47.60 22.12 17.36
CA GLY A 17 -46.88 21.06 16.65
C GLY A 17 -46.23 21.45 15.31
N ASN A 18 -46.41 22.68 14.83
CA ASN A 18 -45.83 23.15 13.57
C ASN A 18 -44.36 23.60 13.73
N LEU A 19 -43.95 24.06 14.92
CA LEU A 19 -42.54 24.35 15.23
C LEU A 19 -41.69 23.08 15.32
N VAL A 20 -42.27 21.97 15.78
CA VAL A 20 -41.59 20.67 15.91
C VAL A 20 -41.26 20.07 14.53
N LYS A 21 -42.15 20.23 13.54
CA LYS A 21 -41.91 19.73 12.17
C LYS A 21 -40.80 20.52 11.45
N LYS A 22 -40.77 21.86 11.57
CA LYS A 22 -39.72 22.68 10.93
C LYS A 22 -38.32 22.42 11.51
N LYS A 23 -38.21 22.18 12.83
CA LYS A 23 -36.94 21.81 13.47
C LYS A 23 -36.42 20.44 13.02
N ARG A 24 -37.30 19.48 12.71
CA ARG A 24 -36.92 18.13 12.24
C ARG A 24 -36.46 18.11 10.78
N VAL A 25 -37.02 18.97 9.92
CA VAL A 25 -36.62 19.02 8.50
C VAL A 25 -35.24 19.66 8.32
N LEU A 26 -34.88 20.67 9.11
CA LEU A 26 -33.52 21.26 9.06
C LEU A 26 -32.42 20.32 9.60
N LEU A 27 -32.76 19.35 10.45
CA LEU A 27 -31.81 18.34 10.94
C LEU A 27 -31.54 17.22 9.92
N LEU A 28 -32.41 17.03 8.92
CA LEU A 28 -32.26 15.97 7.90
C LEU A 28 -31.52 16.43 6.64
N LEU A 29 -31.47 17.74 6.37
CA LEU A 29 -30.68 18.31 5.25
C LEU A 29 -29.27 18.78 5.66
N GLY A 30 -28.98 18.92 6.96
CA GLY A 30 -27.64 19.26 7.46
C GLY A 30 -26.73 18.04 7.71
N GLY A 31 -27.29 16.83 7.70
CA GLY A 31 -26.57 15.60 8.05
C GLY A 31 -25.85 14.90 6.89
N THR A 32 -26.09 15.29 5.64
CA THR A 32 -25.53 14.59 4.46
C THR A 32 -24.35 15.28 3.80
N LEU A 33 -24.01 16.52 4.18
CA LEU A 33 -22.87 17.25 3.59
C LEU A 33 -21.57 17.09 4.41
N ALA A 34 -21.65 16.56 5.63
CA ALA A 34 -20.47 16.34 6.49
C ALA A 34 -19.77 14.98 6.27
N LEU A 35 -20.24 14.15 5.33
CA LEU A 35 -19.69 12.80 5.09
C LEU A 35 -18.77 12.69 3.86
N PHE A 36 -18.29 13.81 3.32
CA PHE A 36 -17.42 13.83 2.14
C PHE A 36 -16.06 14.52 2.35
N LEU A 37 -15.64 14.78 3.60
CA LEU A 37 -14.43 15.56 3.88
C LEU A 37 -13.34 14.83 4.69
N SER A 38 -13.37 13.51 4.80
CA SER A 38 -12.33 12.78 5.55
C SER A 38 -11.84 11.49 4.89
N LEU A 39 -11.59 11.55 3.58
CA LEU A 39 -10.79 10.53 2.89
C LEU A 39 -9.74 11.17 1.96
N ALA A 40 -9.12 12.27 2.39
CA ALA A 40 -7.72 12.49 2.04
C ALA A 40 -6.90 11.73 3.09
N GLY A 41 -6.96 10.40 3.05
CA GLY A 41 -5.88 9.63 3.64
C GLY A 41 -4.63 10.06 2.88
N THR A 42 -3.62 10.53 3.59
CA THR A 42 -2.26 10.38 3.09
C THR A 42 -2.14 8.92 2.68
N VAL A 43 -2.09 8.65 1.37
CA VAL A 43 -1.71 7.33 0.89
C VAL A 43 -0.27 7.20 1.34
N TYR A 44 -0.09 6.51 2.46
CA TYR A 44 1.23 6.09 2.86
C TYR A 44 1.52 4.80 2.08
N ALA A 45 2.37 4.86 1.06
CA ALA A 45 3.19 3.82 0.43
C ALA A 45 3.28 2.70 1.42
N SER A 46 2.58 1.66 1.07
CA SER A 46 2.59 0.45 1.82
C SER A 46 3.97 -0.14 1.60
N ASN A 47 4.69 -0.30 2.70
CA ASN A 47 5.68 -1.36 2.83
C ASN A 47 4.90 -2.69 2.73
N ASP A 48 4.44 -3.00 1.52
CA ASP A 48 3.53 -4.09 1.21
C ASP A 48 4.23 -5.43 1.41
N SER A 49 5.56 -5.43 1.27
CA SER A 49 6.36 -6.65 1.27
C SER A 49 5.76 -7.67 0.30
N ILE A 50 5.62 -7.25 -0.95
CA ILE A 50 5.01 -8.02 -2.04
C ILE A 50 5.76 -9.34 -2.19
N SER A 51 5.06 -10.45 -2.03
CA SER A 51 5.65 -11.77 -2.20
C SER A 51 6.04 -12.03 -3.66
N PHE A 52 7.20 -12.63 -3.88
CA PHE A 52 7.62 -13.12 -5.19
C PHE A 52 8.09 -14.58 -5.12
N LYS A 53 8.00 -15.26 -6.26
CA LYS A 53 8.63 -16.55 -6.51
C LYS A 53 8.91 -16.70 -8.00
N PHE A 54 10.12 -17.12 -8.36
CA PHE A 54 10.48 -17.45 -9.74
C PHE A 54 11.71 -18.37 -9.80
N THR A 55 11.99 -18.89 -10.99
CA THR A 55 13.19 -19.69 -11.28
C THR A 55 14.29 -18.81 -11.85
N VAL A 56 15.49 -18.89 -11.28
CA VAL A 56 16.73 -18.38 -11.83
C VAL A 56 17.31 -19.44 -12.76
N SER A 57 17.54 -19.05 -14.00
CA SER A 57 18.02 -19.91 -15.08
C SER A 57 19.56 -19.93 -15.11
N PRO A 58 20.18 -20.96 -15.72
CA PRO A 58 21.63 -21.11 -15.73
C PRO A 58 22.28 -20.02 -16.60
N TRP A 59 23.59 -19.86 -16.46
CA TRP A 59 24.41 -18.95 -17.27
C TRP A 59 23.95 -17.49 -17.20
N GLN A 60 23.49 -17.08 -16.01
CA GLN A 60 22.96 -15.74 -15.73
C GLN A 60 21.78 -15.34 -16.62
N GLN A 61 20.96 -16.32 -17.01
CA GLN A 61 19.68 -16.02 -17.61
C GLN A 61 18.70 -15.51 -16.54
N ASN A 62 17.97 -14.46 -16.89
CA ASN A 62 17.09 -13.76 -15.96
C ASN A 62 15.87 -14.59 -15.59
N GLY A 63 15.57 -14.66 -14.29
CA GLY A 63 14.25 -14.96 -13.76
C GLY A 63 13.49 -13.67 -13.44
N LYS A 64 12.16 -13.70 -13.51
CA LYS A 64 11.32 -12.52 -13.29
C LYS A 64 10.10 -12.86 -12.45
N ALA A 65 9.74 -12.00 -11.50
CA ALA A 65 8.49 -12.10 -10.76
C ALA A 65 7.29 -11.94 -11.72
N ALA A 66 6.27 -12.76 -11.58
CA ALA A 66 5.14 -12.78 -12.53
C ALA A 66 4.33 -11.46 -12.58
N GLY A 67 4.27 -10.72 -11.47
CA GLY A 67 3.48 -9.49 -11.36
C GLY A 67 4.36 -8.24 -11.30
N GLY A 68 4.02 -7.25 -12.14
CA GLY A 68 4.59 -5.92 -12.06
C GLY A 68 3.94 -5.07 -10.97
N ARG A 69 4.62 -4.00 -10.57
CA ARG A 69 4.15 -3.03 -9.58
C ARG A 69 4.37 -1.62 -10.09
N TYR A 70 3.36 -0.79 -9.94
CA TYR A 70 3.42 0.58 -10.40
C TYR A 70 4.15 1.42 -9.37
N ARG A 71 5.32 1.94 -9.74
CA ARG A 71 6.12 2.84 -8.92
C ARG A 71 5.53 4.25 -9.03
N GLN A 72 4.90 4.79 -7.97
CA GLN A 72 4.22 6.09 -8.02
C GLN A 72 5.19 7.26 -7.98
N THR A 73 6.30 7.11 -7.27
CA THR A 73 7.25 8.18 -7.02
C THR A 73 7.81 8.79 -8.30
N THR A 74 8.03 10.10 -8.28
CA THR A 74 8.87 10.81 -9.25
C THR A 74 10.35 10.79 -8.85
N HIS A 75 10.64 10.45 -7.59
CA HIS A 75 11.94 10.51 -6.94
C HIS A 75 12.71 9.19 -7.09
N PRO A 76 13.73 9.09 -7.96
CA PRO A 76 14.54 7.87 -8.12
C PRO A 76 15.32 7.48 -6.85
N GLU A 77 15.57 8.44 -5.95
CA GLU A 77 16.16 8.25 -4.63
C GLU A 77 15.22 7.57 -3.63
N ASN A 78 13.92 7.47 -3.93
CA ASN A 78 13.02 6.57 -3.22
C ASN A 78 13.48 5.15 -3.50
N PRO A 79 14.09 4.43 -2.55
CA PRO A 79 14.68 3.14 -2.87
C PRO A 79 13.59 2.10 -3.05
N TRP A 80 13.85 1.14 -3.94
CA TRP A 80 13.15 -0.15 -3.92
C TRP A 80 13.90 -1.09 -2.99
N LYS A 81 13.26 -2.21 -2.63
CA LYS A 81 13.89 -3.20 -1.76
C LYS A 81 13.55 -4.64 -2.14
N VAL A 82 14.40 -5.56 -1.68
CA VAL A 82 14.17 -6.99 -1.78
C VAL A 82 14.72 -7.72 -0.55
N LYS A 83 14.04 -8.79 -0.15
CA LYS A 83 14.51 -9.76 0.84
C LYS A 83 14.33 -11.16 0.27
N LEU A 84 15.44 -11.85 0.07
CA LEU A 84 15.46 -13.26 -0.34
C LEU A 84 15.22 -14.14 0.89
N ASN A 85 14.07 -14.82 0.95
CA ASN A 85 13.72 -15.66 2.10
C ASN A 85 14.15 -17.12 1.89
N SER A 86 14.06 -17.64 0.66
CA SER A 86 14.39 -19.04 0.36
C SER A 86 14.96 -19.21 -1.04
N SER A 87 15.92 -20.11 -1.18
CA SER A 87 16.44 -20.68 -2.42
C SER A 87 16.40 -22.21 -2.36
N SER A 88 16.16 -22.88 -3.49
CA SER A 88 16.30 -24.33 -3.60
C SER A 88 17.76 -24.81 -3.63
N GLU A 89 18.75 -23.92 -3.78
CA GLU A 89 20.17 -24.23 -3.60
C GLU A 89 20.56 -24.41 -2.12
N GLY A 90 19.80 -23.79 -1.21
CA GLY A 90 20.02 -23.88 0.23
C GLY A 90 20.41 -22.55 0.89
N SER A 91 20.62 -22.60 2.20
CA SER A 91 20.95 -21.40 3.00
C SER A 91 22.24 -20.73 2.52
N GLY A 92 22.24 -19.40 2.49
CA GLY A 92 23.39 -18.61 2.05
C GLY A 92 23.46 -18.36 0.54
N THR A 93 22.50 -18.86 -0.27
CA THR A 93 22.39 -18.46 -1.68
C THR A 93 22.39 -16.95 -1.83
N ILE A 94 23.13 -16.46 -2.81
CA ILE A 94 23.12 -15.06 -3.23
C ILE A 94 22.44 -14.99 -4.59
N THR A 95 21.56 -14.03 -4.79
CA THR A 95 20.94 -13.76 -6.09
C THR A 95 21.00 -12.26 -6.33
N ARG A 96 21.37 -11.88 -7.55
CA ARG A 96 21.44 -10.48 -7.97
C ARG A 96 20.08 -10.05 -8.48
N PHE A 97 19.54 -8.96 -7.95
CA PHE A 97 18.22 -8.44 -8.31
C PHE A 97 18.29 -7.02 -8.87
N TRP A 98 17.35 -6.67 -9.74
CA TRP A 98 17.10 -5.32 -10.24
C TRP A 98 15.65 -5.16 -10.69
N LEU A 99 15.29 -3.95 -11.09
CA LEU A 99 13.99 -3.65 -11.68
C LEU A 99 14.09 -3.54 -13.20
N GLU A 100 13.12 -4.14 -13.88
CA GLU A 100 12.91 -3.97 -15.32
C GLU A 100 11.57 -3.31 -15.63
N ASP A 101 11.50 -2.64 -16.77
CA ASP A 101 10.22 -2.22 -17.34
C ASP A 101 9.56 -3.34 -18.17
N ALA A 102 8.39 -3.04 -18.74
CA ALA A 102 7.63 -3.98 -19.57
C ALA A 102 8.38 -4.43 -20.84
N SER A 103 9.37 -3.66 -21.29
CA SER A 103 10.22 -3.95 -22.43
C SER A 103 11.52 -4.68 -22.04
N ALA A 104 11.63 -5.12 -20.78
CA ALA A 104 12.81 -5.76 -20.20
C ALA A 104 14.07 -4.86 -20.19
N ASN A 105 13.90 -3.54 -20.23
CA ASN A 105 15.02 -2.64 -19.99
C ASN A 105 15.30 -2.60 -18.49
N ASN A 106 16.57 -2.68 -18.10
CA ASN A 106 16.98 -2.42 -16.73
C ASN A 106 16.71 -0.94 -16.39
N VAL A 107 16.01 -0.70 -15.28
CA VAL A 107 15.63 0.63 -14.78
C VAL A 107 16.07 0.85 -13.34
N SER A 108 17.06 0.10 -12.84
CA SER A 108 17.63 0.31 -11.51
C SER A 108 19.07 -0.20 -11.43
N THR A 109 19.81 0.31 -10.45
CA THR A 109 21.01 -0.42 -10.00
C THR A 109 20.62 -1.80 -9.48
N SER A 110 21.54 -2.76 -9.55
CA SER A 110 21.33 -4.10 -9.03
C SER A 110 21.81 -4.22 -7.58
N VAL A 111 21.31 -5.24 -6.88
CA VAL A 111 21.76 -5.60 -5.53
C VAL A 111 21.84 -7.11 -5.35
N ASP A 112 22.92 -7.57 -4.73
CA ASP A 112 23.10 -8.98 -4.38
C ASP A 112 22.45 -9.24 -3.01
N ALA A 113 21.37 -10.03 -2.98
CA ALA A 113 20.66 -10.37 -1.76
C ALA A 113 21.01 -11.79 -1.31
N THR A 114 21.45 -11.94 -0.06
CA THR A 114 21.76 -13.24 0.56
C THR A 114 20.50 -13.81 1.23
N GLN A 115 20.23 -15.10 1.00
CA GLN A 115 19.10 -15.78 1.59
C GLN A 115 19.10 -15.65 3.12
N GLY A 116 17.96 -15.23 3.67
CA GLY A 116 17.74 -15.11 5.11
C GLY A 116 18.27 -13.81 5.71
N LEU A 117 18.98 -12.98 4.93
CA LEU A 117 19.48 -11.67 5.34
C LEU A 117 18.69 -10.53 4.67
N GLY A 118 18.99 -9.28 5.04
CA GLY A 118 18.29 -8.09 4.55
C GLY A 118 17.05 -7.72 5.38
N PRO A 119 16.14 -6.86 4.85
CA PRO A 119 16.01 -6.42 3.45
C PRO A 119 17.18 -5.58 2.92
N TYR A 120 17.38 -5.63 1.61
CA TYR A 120 18.36 -4.85 0.86
C TYR A 120 17.66 -3.74 0.10
N TYR A 121 18.24 -2.54 0.10
CA TYR A 121 17.68 -1.34 -0.52
C TYR A 121 18.62 -0.84 -1.60
N THR A 122 18.07 -0.40 -2.73
CA THR A 122 18.87 0.33 -3.72
C THR A 122 18.00 1.28 -4.54
N ASN A 123 18.66 2.19 -5.26
CA ASN A 123 18.00 3.25 -6.00
C ASN A 123 17.54 2.76 -7.37
N ALA A 124 16.41 3.32 -7.81
CA ALA A 124 15.95 3.19 -9.18
C ALA A 124 16.59 4.27 -10.08
N LEU A 125 16.48 4.07 -11.40
CA LEU A 125 16.77 5.12 -12.37
C LEU A 125 15.51 5.99 -12.56
N THR A 126 15.68 7.21 -13.08
CA THR A 126 14.57 8.11 -13.43
C THR A 126 13.61 7.48 -14.44
N THR A 127 14.08 6.53 -15.25
CA THR A 127 13.27 5.78 -16.22
C THR A 127 12.27 4.80 -15.58
N ALA A 128 12.35 4.58 -14.27
CA ALA A 128 11.42 3.77 -13.48
C ALA A 128 10.28 4.58 -12.85
N SER A 129 10.38 5.92 -12.79
CA SER A 129 9.38 6.77 -12.13
C SER A 129 8.03 6.72 -12.84
N GLN A 130 6.93 6.69 -12.07
CA GLN A 130 5.55 6.67 -12.58
C GLN A 130 5.28 5.58 -13.63
N LYS A 131 5.82 4.37 -13.40
CA LYS A 131 5.74 3.25 -14.33
C LYS A 131 5.62 1.91 -13.61
N THR A 132 4.99 0.93 -14.27
CA THR A 132 5.05 -0.47 -13.86
C THR A 132 6.45 -1.04 -14.05
N VAL A 133 6.99 -1.62 -12.99
CA VAL A 133 8.28 -2.31 -12.94
C VAL A 133 8.12 -3.74 -12.46
N TRP A 134 9.09 -4.60 -12.79
CA TRP A 134 9.15 -6.00 -12.39
C TRP A 134 10.44 -6.27 -11.65
N LEU A 135 10.37 -7.05 -10.57
CA LEU A 135 11.56 -7.61 -9.95
C LEU A 135 12.13 -8.71 -10.86
N THR A 136 13.37 -8.51 -11.28
CA THR A 136 14.16 -9.47 -12.05
C THR A 136 15.36 -9.90 -11.21
N GLY A 137 15.83 -11.13 -11.40
CA GLY A 137 17.10 -11.54 -10.83
C GLY A 137 17.79 -12.67 -11.57
N GLU A 138 19.09 -12.80 -11.32
CA GLU A 138 19.98 -13.80 -11.92
C GLU A 138 20.91 -14.41 -10.86
N ASN A 139 21.59 -15.50 -11.23
CA ASN A 139 22.66 -16.06 -10.43
C ASN A 139 23.82 -15.06 -10.32
N ASN A 140 24.32 -14.82 -9.09
CA ASN A 140 25.46 -13.95 -8.89
C ASN A 140 26.77 -14.54 -9.47
N ASN A 141 26.77 -15.85 -9.79
CA ASN A 141 27.84 -16.59 -10.43
C ASN A 141 27.44 -17.08 -11.84
N TYR A 142 28.39 -17.06 -12.78
CA TYR A 142 28.18 -17.65 -14.11
C TYR A 142 28.43 -19.17 -14.08
N ASN A 143 27.36 -19.95 -13.95
CA ASN A 143 27.43 -21.41 -13.90
C ASN A 143 26.17 -22.07 -14.49
N GLY A 144 26.18 -23.40 -14.62
CA GLY A 144 25.07 -24.18 -15.18
C GLY A 144 23.92 -24.49 -14.20
N VAL A 145 23.81 -23.79 -13.07
CA VAL A 145 22.84 -24.11 -12.01
C VAL A 145 21.52 -23.37 -12.23
N THR A 146 20.43 -24.12 -12.11
CA THR A 146 19.05 -23.61 -12.09
C THR A 146 18.48 -23.77 -10.69
N TYR A 147 17.80 -22.75 -10.18
CA TYR A 147 17.19 -22.81 -8.85
C TYR A 147 15.98 -21.89 -8.71
N SER A 148 15.10 -22.20 -7.76
CA SER A 148 13.94 -21.36 -7.45
C SER A 148 14.23 -20.48 -6.25
N VAL A 149 13.82 -19.21 -6.34
CA VAL A 149 13.89 -18.23 -5.26
C VAL A 149 12.51 -17.75 -4.87
N ALA A 150 12.33 -17.40 -3.59
CA ALA A 150 11.15 -16.72 -3.10
C ALA A 150 11.48 -15.75 -1.97
N GLY A 151 10.67 -14.72 -1.82
CA GLY A 151 10.92 -13.65 -0.88
C GLY A 151 9.87 -12.57 -0.93
N VAL A 152 10.25 -11.38 -0.47
CA VAL A 152 9.41 -10.17 -0.55
C VAL A 152 10.20 -9.02 -1.18
N TRP A 153 9.50 -8.13 -1.85
CA TRP A 153 10.07 -6.91 -2.44
C TRP A 153 9.04 -5.79 -2.37
N ASP A 154 9.48 -4.54 -2.54
CA ASP A 154 8.59 -3.42 -2.83
C ASP A 154 9.26 -2.57 -3.91
N GLU A 155 8.45 -2.05 -4.83
CA GLU A 155 8.94 -1.14 -5.87
C GLU A 155 9.41 0.17 -5.25
N GLU A 156 8.83 0.66 -4.17
CA GLU A 156 9.26 1.89 -3.50
C GLU A 156 9.00 1.82 -1.99
N THR A 157 9.60 2.68 -1.18
CA THR A 157 9.62 2.49 0.28
C THR A 157 9.17 3.70 1.11
N TRP A 158 9.03 4.88 0.51
CA TRP A 158 8.39 6.04 1.14
C TRP A 158 7.39 6.72 0.18
N ASN A 159 6.73 7.78 0.67
CA ASN A 159 5.74 8.61 -0.06
C ASN A 159 6.24 9.99 -0.37
#